data_AF-A0A399YNJ5-F1
#
_entry.id   AF-A0A399YNJ5-F1
#
_cell.length_a   1.000
_cell.length_b   1.000
_cell.length_c   1.000
_cell.angle_alpha   90.00
_cell.angle_beta   90.00
_cell.angle_gamma   90.00
#
_symmetry.space_group_name_H-M   'P 1'
#
loop_
_entity.id
_entity.type
_entity.pdbx_description
1 polymer ?
#
loop_
_entity_poly.entity_id
_entity_poly.type
_entity_poly.pdbx_seq_one_letter_code
_entity_poly.pdbx_strand_id
1 'polypeptide(L)'
;MTKQEPGYEVREAGYEIRETATAFAPQPVAAPPDPVETPANGTYRLLVVEIRASGNWKEACRQALRLAERYEGAATLRMQLAGQDMVMDFPNHRVGFEVELIEALERLPGVGRVFER
;
A
#
# COMPACT_ATOMS: atom_id res chain seq x y z
N MET A 1 23.66 -42.19 -24.99
CA MET A 1 22.39 -42.95 -25.08
C MET A 1 21.83 -43.11 -23.68
N THR A 2 20.56 -42.70 -23.49
CA THR A 2 19.61 -43.21 -22.46
C THR A 2 19.89 -42.80 -21.00
N LYS A 3 19.23 -41.75 -20.48
CA LYS A 3 17.90 -41.73 -19.79
C LYS A 3 17.88 -42.56 -18.49
N GLN A 4 17.58 -41.93 -17.35
CA GLN A 4 16.36 -42.24 -16.56
C GLN A 4 16.29 -41.45 -15.25
N GLU A 5 15.15 -40.77 -15.07
CA GLU A 5 14.64 -40.21 -13.83
C GLU A 5 14.01 -41.33 -12.99
N PRO A 6 14.01 -41.22 -11.66
CA PRO A 6 12.90 -41.73 -10.85
C PRO A 6 12.32 -40.57 -10.03
N GLY A 7 11.05 -40.19 -10.19
CA GLY A 7 9.89 -41.07 -10.02
C GLY A 7 9.39 -40.87 -8.59
N TYR A 8 8.67 -39.77 -8.35
CA TYR A 8 8.06 -39.51 -7.05
C TYR A 8 6.81 -40.39 -6.90
N GLU A 9 6.83 -41.26 -5.90
CA GLU A 9 5.73 -42.17 -5.56
C GLU A 9 4.61 -41.37 -4.88
N VAL A 10 3.48 -41.23 -5.57
CA VAL A 10 2.27 -40.58 -5.05
C VAL A 10 1.48 -41.64 -4.29
N ARG A 11 1.35 -41.48 -2.96
CA ARG A 11 0.49 -42.36 -2.15
C ARG A 11 -0.93 -41.80 -2.12
N GLU A 12 -1.83 -42.61 -2.67
CA GLU A 12 -3.27 -42.37 -2.75
C GLU A 12 -3.92 -42.40 -1.36
N ALA A 13 -4.59 -41.31 -0.99
CA ALA A 13 -5.63 -41.32 0.03
C ALA A 13 -6.96 -41.07 -0.68
N GLY A 14 -7.68 -42.15 -0.91
CA GLY A 14 -9.01 -42.13 -1.50
C GLY A 14 -9.98 -41.28 -0.67
N TYR A 15 -10.79 -40.48 -1.35
CA TYR A 15 -12.04 -39.99 -0.82
C TYR A 15 -13.17 -40.46 -1.73
N GLU A 16 -14.09 -41.18 -1.11
CA GLU A 16 -15.26 -41.78 -1.71
C GLU A 16 -16.23 -40.67 -2.13
N ILE A 17 -16.47 -40.54 -3.44
CA ILE A 17 -17.45 -39.61 -4.01
C ILE A 17 -18.84 -40.21 -3.79
N ARG A 18 -19.56 -39.70 -2.79
CA ARG A 18 -21.01 -39.88 -2.68
C ARG A 18 -21.68 -38.76 -3.45
N GLU A 19 -22.27 -39.10 -4.60
CA GLU A 19 -23.10 -38.22 -5.42
C GLU A 19 -24.39 -37.85 -4.66
N THR A 20 -24.35 -36.75 -3.92
CA THR A 20 -25.57 -35.99 -3.60
C THR A 20 -25.73 -34.91 -4.65
N ALA A 21 -26.61 -35.18 -5.62
CA ALA A 21 -27.14 -34.19 -6.52
C ALA A 21 -27.74 -33.02 -5.70
N THR A 22 -27.06 -31.88 -5.73
CA THR A 22 -27.66 -30.60 -5.38
C THR A 22 -27.63 -29.74 -6.63
N ALA A 23 -28.79 -29.20 -6.98
CA ALA A 23 -29.01 -28.43 -8.19
C ALA A 23 -27.95 -27.32 -8.34
N PHE A 24 -27.50 -27.10 -9.57
CA PHE A 24 -26.69 -25.95 -9.95
C PHE A 24 -27.53 -24.68 -9.75
N ALA A 25 -27.56 -24.15 -8.53
CA ALA A 25 -27.95 -22.79 -8.28
C ALA A 25 -26.89 -21.88 -8.93
N PRO A 26 -27.28 -20.77 -9.60
CA PRO A 26 -26.30 -19.83 -10.12
C PRO A 26 -25.46 -19.33 -8.94
N GLN A 27 -24.17 -19.68 -8.96
CA GLN A 27 -23.22 -19.14 -7.99
C GLN A 27 -23.20 -17.62 -8.16
N PRO A 28 -23.42 -16.83 -7.10
CA PRO A 28 -23.16 -15.41 -7.18
C PRO A 28 -21.68 -15.26 -7.51
N VAL A 29 -21.39 -14.61 -8.64
CA VAL A 29 -20.06 -14.19 -9.03
C VAL A 29 -19.34 -13.63 -7.81
N ALA A 30 -18.21 -14.25 -7.45
CA ALA A 30 -17.36 -13.78 -6.37
C ALA A 30 -17.13 -12.28 -6.56
N ALA A 31 -17.47 -11.52 -5.52
CA ALA A 31 -17.29 -10.08 -5.50
C ALA A 31 -15.84 -9.73 -5.90
N PRO A 32 -15.61 -8.59 -6.58
CA PRO A 32 -14.26 -8.10 -6.83
C PRO A 32 -13.48 -8.03 -5.50
N PRO A 33 -12.15 -8.20 -5.50
CA PRO A 33 -11.35 -8.06 -4.29
C PRO A 33 -11.73 -6.75 -3.62
N ASP A 34 -12.03 -6.82 -2.32
CA ASP A 34 -12.61 -5.75 -1.52
C ASP A 34 -12.02 -4.39 -1.94
N PRO A 35 -12.85 -3.37 -2.24
CA PRO A 35 -12.32 -2.02 -2.39
C PRO A 35 -11.62 -1.72 -1.07
N VAL A 36 -10.30 -1.48 -1.14
CA VAL A 36 -9.48 -0.99 -0.02
C VAL A 36 -10.37 -0.09 0.82
N GLU A 37 -10.73 -0.55 2.02
CA GLU A 37 -11.74 0.10 2.85
C GLU A 37 -11.42 1.60 2.88
N THR A 38 -12.17 2.37 2.09
CA THR A 38 -12.10 3.81 2.15
C THR A 38 -12.88 4.09 3.41
N PRO A 39 -12.26 4.52 4.52
CA PRO A 39 -12.97 4.62 5.77
C PRO A 39 -14.13 5.59 5.56
N ALA A 40 -15.33 5.02 5.52
CA ALA A 40 -16.56 5.75 5.38
C ALA A 40 -16.72 6.55 6.68
N ASN A 41 -16.77 7.87 6.54
CA ASN A 41 -17.30 8.79 7.54
C ASN A 41 -16.40 9.18 8.74
N GLY A 42 -15.09 9.20 8.55
CA GLY A 42 -14.18 10.05 9.34
C GLY A 42 -13.55 11.09 8.42
N THR A 43 -13.29 12.32 8.89
CA THR A 43 -12.49 13.28 8.13
C THR A 43 -11.14 12.64 7.80
N TYR A 44 -11.00 12.12 6.57
CA TYR A 44 -9.76 11.49 6.13
C TYR A 44 -8.75 12.59 5.91
N ARG A 45 -7.88 12.81 6.89
CA ARG A 45 -6.82 13.79 6.79
C ARG A 45 -5.68 13.18 5.98
N LEU A 46 -5.26 13.87 4.93
CA LEU A 46 -4.12 13.44 4.12
C LEU A 46 -3.02 14.48 4.21
N LEU A 47 -1.85 14.09 4.73
CA LEU A 47 -0.65 14.91 4.67
C LEU A 47 0.06 14.63 3.34
N VAL A 48 0.06 15.61 2.45
CA VAL A 48 0.75 15.54 1.16
C VAL A 48 2.10 16.23 1.26
N VAL A 49 3.16 15.49 0.95
CA VAL A 49 4.53 15.99 0.85
C VAL A 49 4.95 15.98 -0.61
N GLU A 50 5.09 17.16 -1.19
CA GLU A 50 5.58 17.32 -2.55
C GLU A 50 7.11 17.27 -2.56
N ILE A 51 7.68 16.34 -3.31
CA ILE A 51 9.12 16.12 -3.48
C ILE A 51 9.53 16.62 -4.86
N ARG A 52 10.56 17.47 -4.94
CA ARG A 52 11.11 17.92 -6.21
C ARG A 52 11.71 16.72 -6.96
N ALA A 53 11.30 16.54 -8.21
CA ALA A 53 11.81 15.50 -9.10
C ALA A 53 13.22 15.82 -9.64
N SER A 54 14.15 16.21 -8.76
CA SER A 54 15.53 16.54 -9.12
C SER A 54 16.53 15.89 -8.17
N GLY A 55 17.66 15.43 -8.71
CA GLY A 55 18.73 14.80 -7.94
C GLY A 55 18.29 13.56 -7.13
N ASN A 56 18.59 13.57 -5.83
CA ASN A 56 18.40 12.45 -4.89
C ASN A 56 16.97 12.36 -4.31
N TRP A 57 15.93 12.44 -5.15
CA TRP A 57 14.52 12.40 -4.71
C TRP A 57 14.19 11.17 -3.84
N LYS A 58 14.85 10.03 -4.10
CA LYS A 58 14.71 8.81 -3.29
C LYS A 58 15.15 9.03 -1.86
N GLU A 59 16.25 9.75 -1.65
CA GLU A 59 16.74 10.03 -0.31
C GLU A 59 15.86 11.08 0.39
N ALA A 60 15.37 12.09 -0.34
CA ALA A 60 14.41 13.05 0.20
C ALA A 60 13.12 12.36 0.68
N CYS A 61 12.57 11.45 -0.13
CA CYS A 61 11.42 10.62 0.23
C CYS A 61 11.70 9.77 1.48
N ARG A 62 12.85 9.08 1.54
CA ARG A 62 13.23 8.28 2.72
C ARG A 62 13.42 9.13 3.98
N GLN A 63 14.01 10.32 3.85
CA GLN A 63 14.19 11.25 4.97
C GLN A 63 12.85 11.79 5.47
N ALA A 64 11.96 12.15 4.54
CA ALA A 64 10.61 12.60 4.87
C ALA A 64 9.82 11.51 5.62
N LEU A 65 9.92 10.25 5.18
CA LEU A 65 9.22 9.14 5.83
C LEU A 65 9.73 8.93 7.26
N ARG A 66 11.05 8.82 7.43
CA ARG A 66 11.69 8.65 8.75
C ARG A 66 11.42 9.80 9.71
N LEU A 67 11.26 11.02 9.18
CA LEU A 67 10.91 12.19 9.97
C LEU A 67 9.45 12.10 10.40
N ALA A 68 8.54 11.83 9.47
CA ALA A 68 7.12 11.75 9.73
C ALA A 68 6.74 10.60 10.69
N GLU A 69 7.47 9.48 10.66
CA GLU A 69 7.32 8.37 11.63
C GLU A 69 7.51 8.78 13.10
N ARG A 70 8.14 9.93 13.37
CA ARG A 70 8.31 10.44 14.75
C ARG A 70 7.10 11.18 15.29
N TYR A 71 6.17 11.53 14.40
CA TYR A 71 4.99 12.34 14.71
C TYR A 71 3.76 11.49 14.45
N GLU A 72 3.28 10.78 15.48
CA GLU A 72 2.08 9.97 15.39
C GLU A 72 0.83 10.84 15.29
N GLY A 73 -0.13 10.44 14.45
CA GLY A 73 -1.39 11.15 14.32
C GLY A 73 -2.47 10.35 13.61
N ALA A 74 -3.46 11.04 13.06
CA ALA A 74 -4.59 10.41 12.35
C ALA A 74 -4.50 10.56 10.82
N ALA A 75 -3.60 11.41 10.31
CA ALA A 75 -3.49 11.67 8.89
C ALA A 75 -2.74 10.54 8.18
N THR A 76 -3.15 10.22 6.96
CA THR A 76 -2.35 9.34 6.09
C THR A 76 -1.26 10.15 5.42
N LEU A 77 -0.04 9.59 5.34
CA LEU A 77 1.06 10.21 4.61
C LEU A 77 1.00 9.86 3.11
N ARG A 78 1.08 10.87 2.25
CA ARG A 78 1.28 10.74 0.81
C ARG A 78 2.49 11.56 0.38
N MET A 79 3.33 10.98 -0.46
CA MET A 79 4.42 11.68 -1.12
C MET A 79 4.16 11.76 -2.62
N GLN A 80 4.37 12.93 -3.21
CA GLN A 80 4.17 13.15 -4.64
C GLN A 80 5.41 13.77 -5.23
N LEU A 81 5.87 13.32 -6.40
CA LEU A 81 6.93 14.01 -7.12
C LEU A 81 6.38 15.20 -7.92
N ALA A 82 6.91 16.39 -7.66
CA ALA A 82 6.55 17.62 -8.36
C ALA A 82 6.80 17.49 -9.86
N GLY A 83 5.81 17.86 -10.67
CA GLY A 83 5.89 17.80 -12.13
C GLY A 83 5.84 16.38 -12.71
N GLN A 84 5.59 15.37 -11.88
CA GLN A 84 5.38 13.98 -12.31
C GLN A 84 4.07 13.45 -11.76
N ASP A 85 3.47 12.49 -12.45
CA ASP A 85 2.26 11.79 -11.98
C ASP A 85 2.62 10.63 -11.02
N MET A 86 3.76 10.73 -10.34
CA MET A 86 4.23 9.69 -9.44
C MET A 86 3.86 10.02 -8.00
N VAL A 87 3.03 9.16 -7.43
CA VAL A 87 2.50 9.27 -6.06
C VAL A 87 2.83 7.99 -5.30
N MET A 88 3.25 8.17 -4.05
CA MET A 88 3.54 7.10 -3.10
C MET A 88 2.63 7.31 -1.89
N ASP A 89 1.72 6.37 -1.68
CA ASP A 89 0.80 6.38 -0.55
C ASP A 89 1.31 5.47 0.56
N PHE A 90 1.18 5.93 1.80
CA PHE A 90 1.61 5.20 2.98
C PHE A 90 0.41 5.03 3.93
N PRO A 91 -0.60 4.21 3.56
CA PRO A 91 -1.85 4.08 4.33
C PRO A 91 -1.64 3.50 5.74
N ASN A 92 -0.54 2.76 5.93
CA ASN A 92 -0.15 2.19 7.22
C ASN A 92 0.67 3.16 8.09
N HIS A 93 1.11 4.30 7.54
CA HIS A 93 1.86 5.32 8.27
C HIS A 93 0.93 6.47 8.61
N ARG A 94 0.44 6.44 9.85
CA ARG A 94 -0.40 7.49 10.40
C ARG A 94 0.48 8.55 11.03
N VAL A 95 0.32 9.78 10.55
CA VAL A 95 1.18 10.91 10.89
C VAL A 95 0.35 12.06 11.45
N GLY A 96 0.99 12.87 12.28
CA GLY A 96 0.45 14.13 12.76
C GLY A 96 0.33 15.19 11.66
N PHE A 97 -0.24 16.33 12.03
CA PHE A 97 -0.32 17.52 11.17
C PHE A 97 0.13 18.77 11.95
N GLU A 98 1.05 18.59 12.90
CA GLU A 98 1.59 19.67 13.69
C GLU A 98 2.44 20.58 12.81
N VAL A 99 2.41 21.89 13.10
CA VAL A 99 3.22 22.89 12.40
C VAL A 99 4.70 22.51 12.43
N GLU A 100 5.18 21.93 13.52
CA GLU A 100 6.58 21.49 13.65
C GLU A 100 6.95 20.40 12.63
N LEU A 101 6.06 19.43 12.38
CA LEU A 101 6.28 18.38 11.38
C LEU A 101 6.34 18.99 9.98
N ILE A 102 5.40 19.90 9.67
CA ILE A 102 5.33 20.60 8.38
C ILE A 102 6.63 21.38 8.14
N GLU A 103 7.05 22.20 9.10
CA GLU A 103 8.28 22.97 9.00
C GLU A 103 9.52 22.08 8.88
N ALA A 104 9.58 20.97 9.63
CA ALA A 104 10.69 20.05 9.58
C ALA A 104 10.79 19.32 8.22
N LEU A 105 9.65 18.95 7.64
CA LEU A 105 9.57 18.36 6.30
C LEU A 105 9.98 19.36 5.22
N GLU A 106 9.50 20.61 5.28
CA GLU A 106 9.84 21.65 4.30
C GLU A 106 11.33 22.04 4.33
N ARG A 107 12.00 21.86 5.46
CA ARG A 107 13.46 22.05 5.59
C ARG A 107 14.28 20.94 4.94
N LEU A 108 13.70 19.80 4.59
CA LEU A 108 14.44 18.71 3.97
C LEU A 108 14.87 19.06 2.54
N PRO A 109 16.12 18.74 2.15
CA PRO A 109 16.60 19.00 0.81
C PRO A 109 15.78 18.18 -0.20
N GLY A 110 15.17 18.87 -1.17
CA GLY A 110 14.35 18.24 -2.19
C GLY A 110 12.86 18.16 -1.84
N VAL A 111 12.42 18.63 -0.68
CA VAL A 111 10.99 18.86 -0.41
C VAL A 111 10.58 20.22 -1.01
N GLY A 112 9.41 20.25 -1.64
CA GLY A 112 8.82 21.41 -2.30
C GLY A 112 7.79 22.10 -1.42
N ARG A 113 6.70 21.38 -1.10
CA ARG A 113 5.56 21.89 -0.34
C ARG A 113 4.98 20.78 0.53
N VAL A 114 4.40 21.16 1.65
CA VAL A 114 3.72 20.24 2.56
C VAL A 114 2.36 20.82 2.91
N PHE A 115 1.28 20.05 2.72
CA PHE A 115 -0.08 20.54 2.93
C PHE A 115 -1.08 19.42 3.27
N GLU A 116 -2.19 19.80 3.93
CA GLU A 116 -3.33 18.91 4.16
C GLU A 116 -4.24 18.89 2.93
N ARG A 117 -4.83 17.72 2.66
CA ARG A 117 -5.87 17.54 1.64
C ARG A 117 -7.07 16.77 2.20
#